data_AF-A0A183KMA9-F1
#
_entry.id   AF-A0A183KMA9-F1
#
_cell.length_a   1.000
_cell.length_b   1.000
_cell.length_c   1.000
_cell.angle_alpha   90.00
_cell.angle_beta   90.00
_cell.angle_gamma   90.00
#
_symmetry.space_group_name_H-M   'P 1'
#
loop_
_entity.id
_entity.type
_entity.pdbx_description
1 polymer ?
#
loop_
_entity_poly.entity_id
_entity_poly.type
_entity_poly.pdbx_seq_one_letter_code
_entity_poly.pdbx_strand_id
1 'polypeptide(L)'
;MVLDTSRNFHHYRTLLSANNVSAPMLPYLPLVLKDLTFIHLGNPSCTPDGLINFVKLRMLAKEKVVDYSLLLLPASYHCIPVSLPSLYHKTLTYNLLSDPFNRIKSRD
;
A
#
# COMPACT_ATOMS: atom_id res chain seq x y z
N MET A 1 -10.44 13.95 -7.05
CA MET A 1 -10.38 12.74 -6.20
C MET A 1 -8.99 12.67 -5.55
N VAL A 2 -8.85 12.19 -4.31
CA VAL A 2 -7.55 12.17 -3.61
C VAL A 2 -6.52 11.29 -4.31
N LEU A 3 -6.93 10.08 -4.74
CA LEU A 3 -6.07 9.11 -5.42
C LEU A 3 -6.12 9.25 -6.96
N ASP A 4 -6.30 10.46 -7.46
CA ASP A 4 -6.23 10.72 -8.90
C ASP A 4 -4.79 10.47 -9.41
N THR A 5 -4.64 9.66 -10.47
CA THR A 5 -3.35 9.27 -11.04
C THR A 5 -2.68 10.42 -11.81
N SER A 6 -3.44 11.47 -12.13
CA SER A 6 -2.96 12.67 -12.82
C SER A 6 -1.73 13.27 -12.16
N ARG A 7 -0.72 13.60 -12.98
CA ARG A 7 0.57 14.16 -12.53
C ARG A 7 1.24 13.31 -11.43
N ASN A 8 1.15 11.99 -11.53
CA ASN A 8 1.77 11.05 -10.60
C ASN A 8 1.26 11.25 -9.15
N PHE A 9 -0.06 11.20 -8.98
CA PHE A 9 -0.70 11.32 -7.66
C PHE A 9 -0.40 12.65 -6.96
N HIS A 10 -0.29 13.75 -7.72
CA HIS A 10 0.09 15.06 -7.18
C HIS A 10 -0.77 15.48 -5.98
N HIS A 11 -2.10 15.31 -6.09
CA HIS A 11 -3.03 15.70 -5.02
C HIS A 11 -2.78 14.90 -3.72
N TYR A 12 -2.61 13.58 -3.82
CA TYR A 12 -2.25 12.73 -2.68
C TYR A 12 -0.90 13.12 -2.07
N ARG A 13 0.13 13.38 -2.90
CA ARG A 13 1.45 13.80 -2.44
C ARG A 13 1.43 15.13 -1.72
N THR A 14 0.66 16.11 -2.22
CA THR A 14 0.49 17.41 -1.56
C THR A 14 -0.13 17.26 -0.17
N LEU A 15 -1.11 16.36 0.00
CA LEU A 15 -1.70 16.08 1.31
C LEU A 15 -0.68 15.48 2.27
N LEU A 16 0.18 14.56 1.82
CA LEU A 16 1.27 13.98 2.63
C LEU A 16 2.36 14.98 3.05
N SER A 17 2.54 16.04 2.27
CA SER A 17 3.52 17.11 2.54
C SER A 17 2.96 18.24 3.40
N ALA A 18 1.64 18.30 3.60
CA ALA A 18 1.06 19.28 4.50
C ALA A 18 1.51 19.00 5.94
N ASN A 19 1.94 20.05 6.67
CA ASN A 19 2.44 19.99 8.05
C ASN A 19 1.44 19.40 9.09
N ASN A 20 0.26 18.97 8.66
CA ASN A 20 -0.84 18.49 9.49
C ASN A 20 -0.99 16.97 9.46
N VAL A 21 -0.12 16.26 8.73
CA VAL A 21 -0.09 14.80 8.75
C VAL A 21 0.71 14.34 9.96
N SER A 22 0.02 14.16 11.09
CA SER A 22 0.57 13.44 12.24
C SER A 22 0.27 11.95 12.11
N ALA A 23 1.16 11.11 12.64
CA ALA A 23 0.83 9.70 12.87
C ALA A 23 -0.45 9.59 13.73
N PRO A 24 -1.26 8.53 13.59
CA PRO A 24 -1.06 7.35 12.73
C PRO A 24 -1.66 7.54 11.32
N MET A 25 -0.86 7.29 10.28
CA MET A 25 -1.32 7.30 8.88
C MET A 25 -0.81 6.06 8.16
N LEU A 26 -1.69 5.38 7.41
CA LEU A 26 -1.29 4.32 6.49
C LEU A 26 -1.08 4.91 5.09
N PRO A 27 0.15 4.92 4.55
CA PRO A 27 0.39 5.41 3.21
C PRO A 27 -0.11 4.43 2.14
N TYR A 28 -0.44 4.95 0.96
CA TYR A 28 -0.79 4.17 -0.22
C TYR A 28 0.44 3.41 -0.76
N LEU A 29 0.63 2.18 -0.28
CA LEU A 29 1.78 1.33 -0.57
C LEU A 29 2.11 1.17 -2.07
N PRO A 30 1.14 1.02 -3.00
CA PRO A 30 1.45 0.90 -4.42
C PRO A 30 2.22 2.09 -4.99
N LEU A 31 1.94 3.32 -4.54
CA LEU A 31 2.65 4.51 -4.99
C LEU A 31 4.09 4.55 -4.48
N VAL A 32 4.30 4.11 -3.25
CA VAL A 32 5.61 4.07 -2.59
C VAL A 32 6.48 3.02 -3.26
N LEU A 33 5.93 1.81 -3.47
CA LEU A 33 6.62 0.75 -4.19
C LEU A 33 6.98 1.19 -5.61
N LYS A 34 6.06 1.86 -6.31
CA LYS A 34 6.31 2.42 -7.63
C LYS A 34 7.53 3.35 -7.61
N ASP A 35 7.61 4.28 -6.66
CA ASP A 35 8.72 5.24 -6.57
C ASP A 35 10.05 4.54 -6.23
N LEU A 36 10.03 3.60 -5.28
CA LEU A 36 11.21 2.78 -4.92
C LEU A 36 11.70 1.96 -6.11
N THR A 37 10.79 1.33 -6.86
CA THR A 37 11.12 0.56 -8.06
C THR A 37 11.72 1.47 -9.13
N PHE A 38 11.17 2.67 -9.33
CA PHE A 38 11.71 3.64 -10.28
C PHE A 38 13.15 4.07 -9.92
N ILE A 39 13.41 4.32 -8.64
CA ILE A 39 14.76 4.66 -8.16
C ILE A 39 15.71 3.46 -8.35
N HIS A 40 15.26 2.26 -7.98
CA HIS A 40 16.09 1.05 -7.99
C HIS A 40 16.53 0.66 -9.39
N LEU A 41 15.59 0.65 -10.35
CA LEU A 41 15.82 0.25 -11.73
C LEU A 41 16.42 1.38 -12.57
N GLY A 42 16.07 2.64 -12.28
CA GLY A 42 16.55 3.80 -13.04
C GLY A 42 17.96 4.26 -12.66
N ASN A 43 18.50 3.83 -11.52
CA ASN A 43 19.81 4.27 -11.04
C ASN A 43 20.71 3.08 -10.70
N PRO A 44 21.90 2.94 -11.32
CA PRO A 44 22.84 1.87 -10.97
C PRO A 44 23.37 2.05 -9.53
N SER A 45 23.65 0.94 -8.87
CA SER A 45 24.14 0.95 -7.47
C SER A 45 25.59 1.43 -7.36
N CYS A 46 26.36 1.30 -8.44
CA CYS A 46 27.72 1.79 -8.54
C CYS A 46 27.87 2.78 -9.71
N THR A 47 28.84 3.68 -9.61
CA THR A 47 29.28 4.55 -10.71
C THR A 47 30.06 3.74 -11.76
N PRO A 48 30.33 4.30 -12.95
CA PRO A 48 31.16 3.64 -13.96
C PRO A 48 32.57 3.27 -13.46
N ASP A 49 33.07 4.01 -12.47
CA ASP A 49 34.38 3.76 -11.82
C ASP A 49 34.31 2.69 -10.71
N GLY A 50 33.15 2.06 -10.51
CA GLY A 50 32.95 1.01 -9.49
C GLY A 50 32.70 1.53 -8.07
N LEU A 51 32.54 2.84 -7.87
CA LEU A 51 32.27 3.45 -6.56
C LEU A 51 30.78 3.40 -6.22
N ILE A 52 30.42 3.47 -4.94
CA ILE A 52 29.01 3.49 -4.51
C ILE A 52 28.30 4.74 -5.02
N ASN A 53 27.11 4.57 -5.59
CA ASN A 53 26.28 5.69 -6.02
C ASN A 53 25.51 6.33 -4.85
N PHE A 54 26.12 7.33 -4.22
CA PHE A 54 25.48 8.09 -3.14
C PHE A 54 24.24 8.88 -3.57
N VAL A 55 24.08 9.19 -4.87
CA VAL A 55 22.86 9.83 -5.39
C VAL A 55 21.68 8.87 -5.25
N LYS A 56 21.84 7.61 -5.66
CA LYS A 56 20.83 6.56 -5.47
C LYS A 56 20.45 6.40 -4.00
N LEU A 57 21.45 6.32 -3.12
CA LEU A 57 21.21 6.22 -1.67
C LEU A 57 20.43 7.42 -1.12
N ARG A 58 20.77 8.64 -1.56
CA ARG A 58 20.06 9.86 -1.16
C ARG A 58 18.62 9.88 -1.69
N MET A 59 18.37 9.36 -2.89
CA MET A 59 17.01 9.23 -3.43
C MET A 59 16.17 8.24 -2.60
N LEU A 60 16.74 7.08 -2.26
CA LEU A 60 16.07 6.10 -1.40
C LEU A 60 15.79 6.64 0.00
N ALA A 61 16.73 7.37 0.59
CA ALA A 61 16.57 7.96 1.92
C ALA A 61 15.52 9.08 1.98
N LYS A 62 15.27 9.77 0.85
CA LYS A 62 14.22 10.79 0.74
C LYS A 62 12.83 10.20 0.60
N GLU A 63 12.72 9.02 0.00
CA GLU A 63 11.47 8.29 0.01
C GLU A 63 11.12 8.00 1.48
N LYS A 64 9.87 8.25 1.89
CA LYS A 64 9.45 8.33 3.31
C LYS A 64 9.56 7.02 4.10
N VAL A 65 10.43 6.09 3.72
CA VAL A 65 10.76 4.82 4.40
C VAL A 65 11.00 5.03 5.90
N VAL A 66 11.48 6.21 6.31
CA VAL A 66 11.75 6.55 7.70
C VAL A 66 10.48 6.66 8.57
N ASP A 67 9.32 7.02 8.03
CA ASP A 67 8.06 7.10 8.79
C ASP A 67 7.35 5.74 8.97
N TYR A 68 7.69 4.73 8.15
CA TYR A 68 7.12 3.37 8.26
C TYR A 68 7.59 2.63 9.50
N SER A 69 8.71 3.06 10.10
CA SER A 69 9.17 2.54 11.38
C SER A 69 8.11 2.70 12.48
N LEU A 70 7.25 3.73 12.38
CA LEU A 70 6.10 3.94 13.26
C LEU A 70 4.94 2.96 13.00
N LEU A 71 4.88 2.30 11.84
CA LEU A 71 3.89 1.22 11.58
C LEU A 71 4.20 -0.04 12.39
N LEU A 72 5.47 -0.25 12.76
CA LEU A 72 5.91 -1.38 13.58
C LEU A 72 5.80 -1.07 15.09
N LEU A 73 5.61 0.20 15.46
CA LEU A 73 5.30 0.57 16.83
C LEU A 73 3.79 0.43 17.06
N PRO A 74 3.34 -0.13 18.19
CA PRO A 74 1.93 -0.23 18.55
C PRO A 74 1.27 1.12 18.90
N ALA A 75 1.72 2.23 18.30
CA ALA A 75 1.28 3.56 18.63
C ALA A 75 0.03 3.98 17.83
N SER A 76 -1.09 4.08 18.56
CA SER A 76 -2.21 5.01 18.31
C SER A 76 -3.29 4.67 17.26
N TYR A 77 -3.33 3.48 16.67
CA TYR A 77 -4.51 3.07 15.90
C TYR A 77 -5.65 2.67 16.87
N HIS A 78 -6.65 3.53 17.06
CA HIS A 78 -7.86 3.18 17.82
C HIS A 78 -8.81 2.34 16.94
N CYS A 79 -8.42 1.08 16.71
CA CYS A 79 -9.25 0.12 15.99
C CYS A 79 -10.17 -0.59 16.99
N ILE A 80 -11.47 -0.34 16.91
CA ILE A 80 -12.45 -1.14 17.65
C ILE A 80 -12.69 -2.43 16.84
N PRO A 81 -12.37 -3.62 17.38
CA PRO A 81 -12.69 -4.86 16.69
C PRO A 81 -14.21 -4.96 16.57
N VAL A 82 -14.73 -4.92 15.35
CA VAL A 82 -16.13 -5.24 15.09
C VAL A 82 -16.27 -6.74 15.35
N SER A 83 -17.07 -7.11 16.36
CA SER A 83 -17.47 -8.50 16.57
C SER A 83 -17.99 -9.04 15.24
N LEU A 84 -17.40 -10.11 14.71
CA LEU A 84 -17.80 -10.68 13.42
C LEU A 84 -19.32 -10.68 13.30
N PRO A 85 -19.93 -9.95 12.35
CA PRO A 85 -21.34 -10.11 12.08
C PRO A 85 -21.52 -11.57 11.64
N SER A 86 -22.23 -12.35 12.43
CA SER A 86 -22.65 -13.73 12.14
C SER A 86 -23.34 -13.89 10.78
N LEU A 87 -23.68 -12.77 10.13
CA LEU A 87 -24.22 -12.65 8.78
C LEU A 87 -23.23 -12.98 7.65
N TYR A 88 -21.92 -12.70 7.76
CA TYR A 88 -21.00 -12.93 6.63
C TYR A 88 -20.83 -14.42 6.29
N HIS A 89 -20.84 -15.30 7.29
CA HIS A 89 -20.79 -16.75 7.06
C HIS A 89 -22.12 -17.29 6.50
N LYS A 90 -23.26 -16.65 6.82
CA LYS A 90 -24.57 -17.06 6.29
C LYS A 90 -24.70 -16.68 4.81
N THR A 91 -24.30 -15.47 4.43
CA THR A 91 -24.48 -15.01 3.04
C THR A 91 -23.55 -15.74 2.06
N LEU A 92 -22.33 -16.11 2.48
CA LEU A 92 -21.43 -16.89 1.62
C LEU A 92 -21.94 -18.32 1.40
N THR A 93 -22.50 -18.96 2.42
CA THR A 93 -23.09 -20.30 2.28
C THR A 93 -24.38 -20.29 1.47
N TYR A 94 -25.24 -19.28 1.64
CA TYR A 94 -26.43 -19.13 0.80
C TYR A 94 -26.06 -18.88 -0.66
N ASN A 95 -25.10 -18.00 -0.96
CA ASN A 95 -24.73 -17.69 -2.35
C ASN A 95 -24.00 -18.86 -3.05
N LEU A 96 -23.17 -19.63 -2.35
CA LEU A 96 -22.50 -20.81 -2.93
C LEU A 96 -23.44 -22.01 -3.14
N LEU A 97 -24.50 -22.14 -2.32
CA LEU A 97 -25.51 -23.20 -2.44
C LEU A 97 -26.70 -22.84 -3.36
N SER A 98 -26.95 -21.56 -3.62
CA SER A 98 -28.04 -21.09 -4.50
C SER A 98 -27.59 -20.77 -5.92
N ASP A 99 -26.30 -20.87 -6.22
CA ASP A 99 -25.76 -20.67 -7.56
C ASP A 99 -26.23 -21.78 -8.52
N PRO A 100 -27.09 -21.49 -9.53
CA PRO A 100 -27.64 -22.51 -10.42
C PRO A 100 -26.57 -23.17 -11.32
N PHE A 101 -25.38 -22.60 -11.40
CA PHE A 101 -24.25 -23.14 -12.19
C PHE A 101 -23.53 -24.33 -11.53
N ASN A 102 -23.58 -24.49 -10.21
CA ASN A 102 -22.92 -25.63 -9.54
C ASN A 102 -23.75 -26.93 -9.56
N ARG A 103 -25.02 -26.90 -9.99
CA ARG A 103 -25.87 -28.09 -10.12
C ARG A 103 -25.48 -28.99 -11.30
N ILE A 104 -24.68 -28.49 -12.26
CA ILE A 104 -24.37 -29.19 -13.50
C ILE A 104 -23.14 -30.11 -13.36
N LYS A 105 -22.33 -29.97 -12.30
CA LYS A 105 -21.11 -30.77 -12.11
C LYS A 105 -21.25 -32.04 -11.24
N SER A 106 -22.46 -32.40 -10.81
CA SER A 106 -22.70 -33.59 -9.98
C SER A 106 -23.55 -34.66 -10.67
N ARG A 107 -23.66 -34.61 -12.00
CA ARG A 107 -24.32 -35.62 -12.84
C ARG A 107 -23.41 -35.98 -14.01
N ASP A 108 -22.27 -36.57 -13.69
CA ASP A 108 -21.50 -37.48 -14.54
C ASP A 108 -21.00 -38.61 -13.64
#